data_AF-A0AAW8RGK5-F1
#
_entry.id   AF-A0AAW8RGK5-F1
#
_cell.length_a   1.000
_cell.length_b   1.000
_cell.length_c   1.000
_cell.angle_alpha   90.00
_cell.angle_beta   90.00
_cell.angle_gamma   90.00
#
_symmetry.space_group_name_H-M   'P 1'
#
loop_
_entity.id
_entity.type
_entity.pdbx_description
1 polymer ?
#
loop_
_entity_poly.entity_id
_entity_poly.type
_entity_poly.pdbx_seq_one_letter_code
_entity_poly.pdbx_strand_id
1 'polypeptide(L)'
;MPDTFKIYKKNGTEFTKVAEGESPLSITGIAANTQVAKGDYQATRVVGGQESVKVDIPAFTTLPISVTGVTLDKTTAEVEQGGTLKLTPTVTPANATDKTGSWSSSNTAVATVTGGNVTVKTDAEVGGTTEVSFTTTDGGKVAKCTITVIEKAAG
;
A
#
# COMPACT_ATOMS: atom_id res chain seq x y z
N MET A 1 4.40 45.35 2.38
CA MET A 1 4.09 43.90 2.50
C MET A 1 5.27 43.15 1.92
N PRO A 2 5.75 42.06 2.55
CA PRO A 2 6.82 41.26 1.97
C PRO A 2 6.37 40.69 0.62
N ASP A 3 7.31 40.47 -0.28
CA ASP A 3 7.05 39.81 -1.55
C ASP A 3 6.70 38.34 -1.28
N THR A 4 5.59 37.87 -1.84
CA THR A 4 5.14 36.49 -1.68
C THR A 4 5.03 35.81 -3.04
N PHE A 5 4.69 34.53 -3.02
CA PHE A 5 4.28 33.77 -4.18
C PHE A 5 2.89 33.19 -3.92
N LYS A 6 2.18 32.87 -5.00
CA LYS A 6 0.94 32.12 -4.97
C LYS A 6 1.04 30.94 -5.92
N ILE A 7 0.46 29.82 -5.51
CA ILE A 7 0.22 28.67 -6.39
C ILE A 7 -1.28 28.53 -6.59
N TYR A 8 -1.66 28.31 -7.84
CA TYR A 8 -3.03 28.08 -8.29
C TYR A 8 -3.18 26.68 -8.85
N LYS A 9 -4.30 26.02 -8.59
CA LYS A 9 -4.70 24.73 -9.18
C LYS A 9 -5.81 24.93 -10.20
N LYS A 10 -5.68 24.31 -11.36
CA LYS A 10 -6.69 24.31 -12.42
C LYS A 10 -7.90 23.46 -12.02
N ASN A 11 -9.09 24.00 -12.18
CA ASN A 11 -10.39 23.34 -12.00
C ASN A 11 -11.26 23.66 -13.23
N GLY A 12 -11.21 22.79 -14.24
CA GLY A 12 -11.82 23.08 -15.54
C GLY A 12 -11.11 24.23 -16.27
N THR A 13 -11.83 25.32 -16.51
CA THR A 13 -11.30 26.55 -17.10
C THR A 13 -10.80 27.56 -16.07
N GLU A 14 -11.07 27.33 -14.78
CA GLU A 14 -10.75 28.25 -13.69
C GLU A 14 -9.50 27.82 -12.93
N PHE A 15 -8.92 28.76 -12.18
CA PHE A 15 -7.77 28.54 -11.31
C PHE A 15 -8.08 29.00 -9.89
N THR A 16 -7.92 28.10 -8.92
CA THR A 16 -8.14 28.39 -7.49
C THR A 16 -6.81 28.47 -6.76
N LYS A 17 -6.60 29.50 -5.95
CA LYS A 17 -5.39 29.64 -5.12
C LYS A 17 -5.33 28.52 -4.08
N VAL A 18 -4.22 27.78 -4.03
CA VAL A 18 -4.00 26.66 -3.09
C VAL A 18 -2.86 26.89 -2.12
N ALA A 19 -1.95 27.83 -2.40
CA ALA A 19 -0.89 28.23 -1.50
C ALA A 19 -0.54 29.71 -1.69
N GLU A 20 -0.14 30.38 -0.61
CA GLU A 20 0.38 31.75 -0.60
C GLU A 20 1.37 31.92 0.53
N GLY A 21 2.51 32.57 0.28
CA GLY A 21 3.52 32.81 1.30
C GLY A 21 4.87 33.19 0.72
N GLU A 22 5.88 33.27 1.58
CA GLU A 22 7.27 33.42 1.15
C GLU A 22 7.79 32.10 0.56
N SER A 23 8.74 32.19 -0.38
CA SER A 23 9.39 31.01 -0.95
C SER A 23 10.24 30.27 0.11
N PRO A 24 10.20 28.92 0.17
CA PRO A 24 9.51 28.01 -0.74
C PRO A 24 8.04 27.76 -0.39
N LEU A 25 7.22 27.47 -1.42
CA LEU A 25 5.83 27.03 -1.27
C LEU A 25 5.70 25.53 -1.55
N SER A 26 4.72 24.91 -0.90
CA SER A 26 4.40 23.49 -1.07
C SER A 26 3.01 23.30 -1.69
N ILE A 27 2.89 22.32 -2.59
CA ILE A 27 1.60 21.81 -3.07
C ILE A 27 1.29 20.55 -2.25
N THR A 28 0.17 20.56 -1.53
CA THR A 28 -0.24 19.48 -0.63
C THR A 28 -1.56 18.86 -1.07
N GLY A 29 -1.96 17.74 -0.44
CA GLY A 29 -3.26 17.10 -0.71
C GLY A 29 -3.37 16.37 -2.06
N ILE A 30 -2.24 16.12 -2.73
CA ILE A 30 -2.20 15.26 -3.92
C ILE A 30 -2.05 13.82 -3.44
N ALA A 31 -2.86 12.90 -4.00
CA ALA A 31 -2.74 11.49 -3.72
C ALA A 31 -1.36 10.94 -4.15
N ALA A 32 -0.94 9.83 -3.56
CA ALA A 32 0.31 9.17 -3.92
C ALA A 32 0.25 8.58 -5.33
N ASN A 33 1.41 8.42 -5.97
CA ASN A 33 1.55 7.91 -7.33
C ASN A 33 0.64 8.60 -8.37
N THR A 34 0.41 9.91 -8.19
CA THR A 34 -0.45 10.72 -9.05
C THR A 34 0.40 11.53 -10.00
N GLN A 35 0.17 11.36 -11.30
CA GLN A 35 0.75 12.21 -12.32
C GLN A 35 -0.03 13.52 -12.40
N VAL A 36 0.70 14.63 -12.31
CA VAL A 36 0.19 15.99 -12.49
C VAL A 36 0.71 16.50 -13.82
N ALA A 37 -0.18 16.97 -14.69
CA ALA A 37 0.20 17.48 -15.99
C ALA A 37 0.79 18.89 -15.87
N LYS A 38 1.60 19.28 -16.86
CA LYS A 38 2.05 20.66 -16.98
C LYS A 38 0.84 21.58 -17.09
N GLY A 39 0.83 22.65 -16.30
CA GLY A 39 -0.24 23.65 -16.31
C GLY A 39 -1.49 23.27 -15.50
N ASP A 40 -1.51 22.09 -14.86
CA ASP A 40 -2.51 21.80 -13.82
C ASP A 40 -2.31 22.69 -12.59
N TYR A 41 -1.06 23.13 -12.37
CA TYR A 41 -0.74 24.17 -11.42
C TYR A 41 0.00 25.32 -12.09
N GLN A 42 -0.21 26.52 -11.56
CA GLN A 42 0.49 27.73 -12.00
C GLN A 42 1.03 28.50 -10.80
N ALA A 43 2.20 29.12 -10.96
CA ALA A 43 2.82 29.97 -9.95
C ALA A 43 2.85 31.43 -10.41
N THR A 44 2.78 32.35 -9.45
CA THR A 44 2.96 33.79 -9.67
C THR A 44 3.66 34.43 -8.47
N ARG A 45 4.42 35.51 -8.71
CA ARG A 45 5.00 36.35 -7.66
C ARG A 45 4.02 37.48 -7.33
N VAL A 46 3.95 37.84 -6.05
CA VAL A 46 3.15 38.95 -5.55
C VAL A 46 4.08 40.04 -5.02
N VAL A 47 3.94 41.26 -5.54
CA VAL A 47 4.69 42.45 -5.09
C VAL A 47 3.68 43.56 -4.87
N GLY A 48 3.64 44.13 -3.66
CA GLY A 48 2.68 45.21 -3.34
C GLY A 48 1.21 44.84 -3.57
N GLY A 49 0.85 43.55 -3.45
CA GLY A 49 -0.50 43.04 -3.68
C GLY A 49 -0.84 42.74 -5.14
N GLN A 50 0.04 43.05 -6.09
CA GLN A 50 -0.14 42.74 -7.51
C GLN A 50 0.54 41.42 -7.88
N GLU A 51 -0.14 40.60 -8.69
CA GLU A 51 0.39 39.34 -9.21
C GLU A 51 1.11 39.54 -10.55
N SER A 52 2.23 38.84 -10.75
CA SER A 52 2.84 38.69 -12.06
C SER A 52 2.00 37.78 -12.97
N VAL A 53 2.40 37.68 -14.25
CA VAL A 53 1.88 36.63 -15.15
C VAL A 53 2.02 35.27 -14.48
N LYS A 54 0.96 34.47 -14.55
CA LYS A 54 0.95 33.09 -14.06
C LYS A 54 1.75 32.20 -15.01
N VAL A 55 2.62 31.37 -14.46
CA VAL A 55 3.47 30.46 -15.23
C VAL A 55 3.12 29.02 -14.88
N ASP A 56 2.97 28.17 -15.90
CA ASP A 56 2.74 26.73 -15.72
C ASP A 56 3.87 26.07 -14.94
N ILE A 57 3.50 25.36 -13.88
CA ILE A 57 4.39 24.44 -13.22
C ILE A 57 4.58 23.21 -14.14
N PRO A 58 5.82 22.74 -14.38
CA PRO A 58 6.07 21.53 -15.16
C PRO A 58 5.32 20.30 -14.62
N ALA A 59 5.15 19.29 -15.46
CA ALA A 59 4.58 18.02 -15.01
C ALA A 59 5.46 17.36 -13.94
N PHE A 60 4.84 16.71 -12.96
CA PHE A 60 5.52 15.95 -11.93
C PHE A 60 4.66 14.77 -11.48
N THR A 61 5.28 13.81 -10.79
CA THR A 61 4.58 12.65 -10.22
C THR A 61 4.85 12.59 -8.73
N THR A 62 3.81 12.41 -7.93
CA THR A 62 3.97 12.22 -6.49
C THR A 62 4.55 10.83 -6.20
N LEU A 63 5.33 10.73 -5.13
CA LEU A 63 5.91 9.44 -4.72
C LEU A 63 4.82 8.45 -4.30
N PRO A 64 5.05 7.14 -4.48
CA PRO A 64 4.21 6.10 -3.89
C PRO A 64 4.30 6.12 -2.36
N ILE A 65 3.28 5.57 -1.69
CA ILE A 65 3.32 5.30 -0.25
C ILE A 65 3.80 3.87 -0.08
N SER A 66 5.04 3.71 0.36
CA SER A 66 5.67 2.41 0.58
C SER A 66 5.02 1.65 1.73
N VAL A 67 5.04 0.32 1.62
CA VAL A 67 4.66 -0.56 2.72
C VAL A 67 5.73 -0.51 3.79
N THR A 68 5.32 -0.31 5.05
CA THR A 68 6.20 -0.33 6.22
C THR A 68 6.09 -1.62 7.02
N GLY A 69 5.00 -2.38 6.87
CA GLY A 69 4.81 -3.64 7.57
C GLY A 69 3.66 -4.47 6.99
N VAL A 70 3.66 -5.75 7.36
CA VAL A 70 2.56 -6.66 7.07
C VAL A 70 2.36 -7.60 8.26
N THR A 71 1.11 -7.92 8.57
CA THR A 71 0.71 -8.91 9.58
C THR A 71 -0.28 -9.89 8.98
N LEU A 72 -0.45 -11.06 9.61
CA LEU A 72 -1.55 -11.98 9.33
C LEU A 72 -2.54 -11.94 10.50
N ASP A 73 -3.79 -12.30 10.23
CA ASP A 73 -4.83 -12.46 11.24
C ASP A 73 -4.53 -13.59 12.23
N LYS A 74 -3.67 -14.55 11.85
CA LYS A 74 -3.19 -15.65 12.69
C LYS A 74 -1.69 -15.88 12.48
N THR A 75 -0.97 -16.12 13.58
CA THR A 75 0.45 -16.51 13.56
C THR A 75 0.65 -18.01 13.77
N THR A 76 -0.35 -18.70 14.31
CA THR A 76 -0.41 -20.15 14.43
C THR A 76 -1.84 -20.61 14.21
N ALA A 77 -2.02 -21.82 13.66
CA ALA A 77 -3.33 -22.44 13.52
C ALA A 77 -3.23 -23.96 13.46
N GLU A 78 -4.22 -24.63 14.04
CA GLU A 78 -4.42 -26.07 13.89
C GLU A 78 -5.48 -26.32 12.83
N VAL A 79 -5.20 -27.23 11.90
CA VAL A 79 -6.09 -27.53 10.77
C VAL A 79 -6.14 -29.04 10.56
N GLU A 80 -7.35 -29.59 10.46
CA GLU A 80 -7.57 -31.02 10.22
C GLU A 80 -6.99 -31.47 8.88
N GLN A 81 -6.63 -32.74 8.77
CA GLN A 81 -6.29 -33.36 7.48
C GLN A 81 -7.39 -33.15 6.43
N GLY A 82 -7.01 -32.63 5.26
CA GLY A 82 -7.95 -32.25 4.20
C GLY A 82 -8.76 -30.98 4.48
N GLY A 83 -8.56 -30.36 5.65
CA GLY A 83 -9.19 -29.11 6.04
C GLY A 83 -8.58 -27.89 5.34
N THR A 84 -9.28 -26.76 5.48
CA THR A 84 -8.83 -25.48 4.93
C THR A 84 -8.89 -24.38 5.97
N LEU A 85 -8.01 -23.39 5.83
CA LEU A 85 -7.94 -22.20 6.67
C LEU A 85 -7.74 -20.96 5.79
N LYS A 86 -8.52 -19.91 6.06
CA LYS A 86 -8.25 -18.59 5.49
C LYS A 86 -7.27 -17.82 6.37
N LEU A 87 -6.20 -17.32 5.75
CA LEU A 87 -5.32 -16.30 6.28
C LEU A 87 -5.55 -14.99 5.52
N THR A 88 -5.60 -13.88 6.25
CA THR A 88 -5.84 -12.54 5.74
C THR A 88 -4.67 -11.62 6.11
N PRO A 89 -3.93 -11.08 5.13
CA PRO A 89 -2.83 -10.18 5.40
C PRO A 89 -3.35 -8.75 5.61
N THR A 90 -2.76 -8.04 6.56
CA THR A 90 -3.00 -6.62 6.80
C THR A 90 -1.72 -5.84 6.53
N VAL A 91 -1.75 -4.99 5.51
CA VAL A 91 -0.62 -4.16 5.07
C VAL A 91 -0.67 -2.79 5.75
N THR A 92 0.48 -2.34 6.25
CA THR A 92 0.66 -1.05 6.92
C THR A 92 1.64 -0.17 6.13
N PRO A 93 1.37 1.13 5.93
CA PRO A 93 0.15 1.84 6.35
C PRO A 93 -1.06 1.46 5.51
N ALA A 94 -2.27 1.70 6.05
CA ALA A 94 -3.53 1.37 5.39
C ALA A 94 -3.77 2.11 4.07
N ASN A 95 -2.98 3.14 3.75
CA ASN A 95 -3.01 3.89 2.49
C ASN A 95 -1.77 3.63 1.61
N ALA A 96 -1.01 2.55 1.86
CA ALA A 96 0.07 2.13 0.96
C ALA A 96 -0.45 1.98 -0.47
N THR A 97 0.35 2.41 -1.44
CA THR A 97 -0.03 2.42 -2.87
C THR A 97 -0.07 1.03 -3.48
N ASP A 98 0.72 0.10 -2.96
CA ASP A 98 0.66 -1.32 -3.29
C ASP A 98 0.45 -2.12 -2.00
N LYS A 99 -0.63 -2.91 -1.95
CA LYS A 99 -0.97 -3.78 -0.82
C LYS A 99 -1.00 -5.25 -1.23
N THR A 100 -0.51 -5.54 -2.44
CA THR A 100 -0.46 -6.89 -2.99
C THR A 100 0.78 -7.61 -2.48
N GLY A 101 0.80 -8.92 -2.71
CA GLY A 101 1.90 -9.78 -2.32
C GLY A 101 1.69 -11.21 -2.77
N SER A 102 2.66 -12.05 -2.48
CA SER A 102 2.69 -13.47 -2.82
C SER A 102 2.58 -14.34 -1.58
N TRP A 103 2.01 -15.53 -1.77
CA TRP A 103 1.91 -16.56 -0.75
C TRP A 103 2.90 -17.68 -1.02
N SER A 104 3.45 -18.27 0.03
CA SER A 104 4.31 -19.44 -0.05
C SER A 104 4.09 -20.36 1.15
N SER A 105 4.39 -21.65 0.97
CA SER A 105 4.41 -22.65 2.03
C SER A 105 5.80 -23.26 2.08
N SER A 106 6.40 -23.39 3.26
CA SER A 106 7.72 -23.99 3.43
C SER A 106 7.71 -25.49 3.12
N ASN A 107 6.55 -26.15 3.30
CA ASN A 107 6.36 -27.57 2.97
C ASN A 107 5.00 -27.79 2.30
N THR A 108 5.02 -27.84 0.97
CA THR A 108 3.82 -28.10 0.14
C THR A 108 3.34 -29.54 0.22
N ALA A 109 4.10 -30.47 0.81
CA ALA A 109 3.60 -31.81 1.12
C ALA A 109 2.64 -31.81 2.32
N VAL A 110 2.77 -30.85 3.23
CA VAL A 110 1.88 -30.70 4.40
C VAL A 110 0.69 -29.80 4.06
N ALA A 111 0.95 -28.58 3.59
CA ALA A 111 -0.11 -27.66 3.20
C ALA A 111 0.28 -26.79 2.00
N THR A 112 -0.72 -26.50 1.16
CA THR A 112 -0.60 -25.58 0.02
C THR A 112 -1.37 -24.30 0.32
N VAL A 113 -1.02 -23.19 -0.34
CA VAL A 113 -1.69 -21.92 -0.16
C VAL A 113 -1.96 -21.24 -1.49
N THR A 114 -3.21 -20.81 -1.71
CA THR A 114 -3.63 -20.06 -2.90
C THR A 114 -4.48 -18.87 -2.48
N GLY A 115 -4.00 -17.65 -2.72
CA GLY A 115 -4.72 -16.43 -2.36
C GLY A 115 -5.05 -16.33 -0.86
N GLY A 116 -4.20 -16.88 0.01
CA GLY A 116 -4.41 -16.95 1.47
C GLY A 116 -5.34 -18.07 1.92
N ASN A 117 -5.89 -18.89 1.01
CA ASN A 117 -6.56 -20.13 1.38
C ASN A 117 -5.51 -21.22 1.53
N VAL A 118 -5.28 -21.64 2.77
CA VAL A 118 -4.41 -22.76 3.12
C VAL A 118 -5.23 -24.04 3.06
N THR A 119 -4.70 -25.07 2.39
CA THR A 119 -5.29 -26.40 2.33
C THR A 119 -4.28 -27.41 2.85
N VAL A 120 -4.60 -28.08 3.95
CA VAL A 120 -3.82 -29.21 4.49
C VAL A 120 -4.13 -30.45 3.67
N LYS A 121 -3.11 -31.23 3.32
CA LYS A 121 -3.35 -32.47 2.57
C LYS A 121 -4.04 -33.53 3.43
N THR A 122 -4.79 -34.40 2.77
CA THR A 122 -5.48 -35.52 3.43
C THR A 122 -4.52 -36.58 3.96
N ASP A 123 -3.32 -36.67 3.40
CA ASP A 123 -2.25 -37.62 3.74
C ASP A 123 -1.12 -36.97 4.57
N ALA A 124 -1.28 -35.71 5.00
CA ALA A 124 -0.28 -35.05 5.83
C ALA A 124 -0.19 -35.72 7.21
N GLU A 125 1.03 -35.87 7.74
CA GLU A 125 1.26 -36.48 9.06
C GLU A 125 0.61 -35.65 10.18
N VAL A 126 -0.10 -36.31 11.09
CA VAL A 126 -0.68 -35.69 12.29
C VAL A 126 0.45 -35.16 13.18
N GLY A 127 0.35 -33.91 13.64
CA GLY A 127 1.43 -33.20 14.32
C GLY A 127 2.48 -32.63 13.37
N GLY A 128 2.39 -32.91 12.07
CA GLY A 128 3.21 -32.27 11.05
C GLY A 128 2.99 -30.76 11.03
N THR A 129 4.07 -30.01 10.77
CA THR A 129 4.02 -28.54 10.74
C THR A 129 4.54 -27.98 9.42
N THR A 130 3.99 -26.84 9.00
CA THR A 130 4.50 -26.05 7.88
C THR A 130 4.30 -24.57 8.11
N GLU A 131 5.20 -23.74 7.60
CA GLU A 131 5.10 -22.29 7.69
C GLU A 131 4.50 -21.76 6.39
N VAL A 132 3.38 -21.05 6.51
CA VAL A 132 2.77 -20.30 5.42
C VAL A 132 3.17 -18.83 5.56
N SER A 133 3.75 -18.27 4.51
CA SER A 133 4.24 -16.89 4.48
C SER A 133 3.50 -16.05 3.44
N PHE A 134 3.16 -14.81 3.81
CA PHE A 134 2.78 -13.75 2.88
C PHE A 134 3.93 -12.75 2.77
N THR A 135 4.38 -12.49 1.55
CA THR A 135 5.46 -11.54 1.24
C THR A 135 4.89 -10.42 0.39
N THR A 136 5.12 -9.16 0.77
CA THR A 136 4.69 -8.00 -0.01
C THR A 136 5.36 -7.97 -1.38
N THR A 137 4.72 -7.35 -2.37
CA THR A 137 5.24 -7.30 -3.76
C THR A 137 6.61 -6.63 -3.88
N ASP A 138 6.91 -5.67 -3.00
CA ASP A 138 8.24 -5.06 -2.90
C ASP A 138 9.33 -6.02 -2.34
N GLY A 139 8.94 -7.22 -1.90
CA GLY A 139 9.79 -8.25 -1.31
C GLY A 139 10.31 -7.92 0.09
N GLY A 140 10.02 -6.72 0.60
CA GLY A 140 10.68 -6.18 1.79
C GLY A 140 10.03 -6.58 3.11
N LYS A 141 8.79 -7.10 3.11
CA LYS A 141 8.03 -7.42 4.32
C LYS A 141 7.41 -8.80 4.22
N VAL A 142 7.52 -9.56 5.31
CA VAL A 142 7.03 -10.94 5.40
C VAL A 142 6.24 -11.12 6.68
N ALA A 143 5.06 -11.72 6.59
CA ALA A 143 4.30 -12.21 7.72
C ALA A 143 4.07 -13.71 7.58
N LYS A 144 4.05 -14.42 8.72
CA LYS A 144 4.15 -15.87 8.79
C LYS A 144 3.07 -16.46 9.69
N CYS A 145 2.59 -17.63 9.33
CA CYS A 145 1.66 -18.44 10.12
C CYS A 145 2.15 -19.89 10.14
N THR A 146 2.33 -20.46 11.33
CA THR A 146 2.64 -21.89 11.48
C THR A 146 1.35 -22.69 11.50
N ILE A 147 1.23 -23.65 10.58
CA ILE A 147 0.12 -24.57 10.47
C ILE A 147 0.53 -25.90 11.08
N THR A 148 -0.27 -26.39 12.02
CA THR A 148 -0.13 -27.72 12.64
C THR A 148 -1.28 -28.61 12.19
N VAL A 149 -0.95 -29.81 11.70
CA VAL A 149 -1.95 -30.79 11.27
C VAL A 149 -2.52 -31.51 12.48
N ILE A 150 -3.84 -31.54 12.57
CA ILE A 150 -4.57 -32.33 13.57
C ILE A 150 -5.35 -33.46 12.89
N GLU A 151 -5.71 -34.49 13.67
CA GLU A 151 -6.53 -35.59 13.18
C GLU A 151 -7.86 -35.06 12.61
N LYS A 152 -8.28 -35.65 11.48
CA LYS A 152 -9.62 -35.41 10.96
C LYS A 152 -10.64 -35.97 11.93
N ALA A 153 -11.61 -35.17 12.35
CA ALA A 153 -12.69 -35.66 13.20
C ALA A 153 -13.47 -36.77 12.48
N ALA A 154 -13.72 -37.88 13.17
CA ALA A 154 -14.58 -38.95 12.68
C ALA A 154 -16.02 -38.42 12.59
N GLY A 155 -16.54 -38.31 11.36
CA GLY A 155 -17.93 -37.98 11.07
C GLY A 155 -18.84 -39.19 11.07
#